data_AF-A0A2W6D9P2-F1
#
_entry.id   AF-A0A2W6D9P2-F1
#
_cell.length_a   1.000
_cell.length_b   1.000
_cell.length_c   1.000
_cell.angle_alpha   90.00
_cell.angle_beta   90.00
_cell.angle_gamma   90.00
#
_symmetry.space_group_name_H-M   'P 1'
#
loop_
_entity.id
_entity.type
_entity.pdbx_description
1 polymer ?
#
loop_
_entity_poly.entity_id
_entity_poly.type
_entity_poly.pdbx_seq_one_letter_code
_entity_poly.pdbx_strand_id
1 'polypeptide(L)' 'MRRSTGRSKATALGDTVTWTEFAQDHRPGWDYFGFGPFVFDRLQYERAIAWMVAEFGNALIWRR' A
#
# COMPACT_ATOMS: atom_id res chain seq x y z
N MET A 1 -9.48 -6.31 -19.50
CA MET A 1 -8.45 -5.44 -18.89
C MET A 1 -7.65 -6.30 -17.91
N ARG A 2 -6.39 -6.62 -18.21
CA ARG A 2 -5.56 -7.47 -17.34
C ARG A 2 -5.12 -6.62 -16.14
N ARG A 3 -5.51 -7.00 -14.92
CA ARG A 3 -5.11 -6.30 -13.71
C ARG A 3 -3.58 -6.32 -13.62
N SER A 4 -2.97 -5.14 -13.65
CA SER A 4 -1.57 -4.96 -13.32
C SER A 4 -1.47 -4.93 -11.80
N THR A 5 -0.83 -5.93 -11.20
CA THR A 5 -0.55 -5.94 -9.76
C THR A 5 0.82 -5.32 -9.52
N GLY A 6 0.84 -4.22 -8.78
CA GLY A 6 2.05 -3.69 -8.16
C GLY A 6 2.21 -4.28 -6.77
N ARG A 7 3.46 -4.41 -6.30
CA ARG A 7 3.79 -4.85 -4.95
C ARG A 7 4.50 -3.72 -4.21
N SER A 8 4.26 -3.69 -2.91
CA SER A 8 4.97 -2.87 -1.93
C SER A 8 4.84 -3.54 -0.57
N LYS A 9 5.71 -3.17 0.36
CA LYS A 9 5.70 -3.67 1.73
C LYS A 9 5.55 -2.52 2.70
N ALA A 10 4.52 -2.61 3.54
CA ALA A 10 4.30 -1.70 4.66
C ALA A 10 4.80 -2.35 5.96
N THR A 11 5.61 -1.63 6.72
CA THR A 11 6.10 -2.05 8.04
C THR A 11 5.76 -0.99 9.08
N ALA A 12 5.08 -1.37 10.17
CA ALA A 12 4.80 -0.48 11.29
C ALA A 12 5.82 -0.71 12.41
N LEU A 13 6.55 0.33 12.80
CA LEU A 13 7.52 0.29 13.89
C LEU A 13 7.45 1.57 14.71
N GLY A 14 7.26 1.42 16.03
CA GLY A 14 7.03 2.54 16.94
C GLY A 14 5.84 3.39 16.46
N ASP A 15 6.09 4.69 16.32
CA ASP A 15 5.12 5.70 15.90
C ASP A 15 5.06 5.92 14.39
N THR A 16 5.71 5.05 13.59
CA THR A 16 5.78 5.21 12.14
C THR A 16 5.33 3.99 11.37
N VAL A 17 4.83 4.23 10.16
CA VAL A 17 4.59 3.21 9.13
C VAL A 17 5.43 3.56 7.92
N THR A 18 6.23 2.62 7.44
CA THR A 18 7.14 2.80 6.30
C THR A 18 6.73 1.89 5.16
N TRP A 19 6.54 2.47 3.96
CA TRP A 19 6.28 1.74 2.72
C TRP A 19 7.55 1.67 1.88
N THR A 20 7.90 0.45 1.46
CA THR A 20 9.15 0.10 0.75
C THR A 20 8.92 -1.02 -0.27
N GLU A 21 9.99 -1.50 -0.89
CA GLU A 21 10.00 -2.70 -1.77
C GLU A 21 9.00 -2.57 -2.93
N PHE A 22 8.96 -1.39 -3.55
CA PHE A 22 8.07 -1.12 -4.68
C PHE A 22 8.51 -1.90 -5.92
N ALA A 23 7.56 -2.61 -6.53
CA ALA A 23 7.78 -3.34 -7.76
C ALA A 23 6.50 -3.41 -8.59
N GLN A 24 6.64 -3.57 -9.90
CA GLN A 24 5.54 -3.83 -10.83
C GLN A 24 5.81 -5.15 -11.55
N ASP A 25 4.95 -6.15 -11.34
CA ASP A 25 5.19 -7.51 -11.86
C ASP A 25 5.18 -7.55 -13.40
N HIS A 26 4.49 -6.60 -14.03
CA HIS A 26 4.43 -6.48 -15.49
C HIS A 26 5.49 -5.52 -16.07
N ARG A 27 6.28 -4.86 -15.22
CA ARG A 27 7.42 -4.01 -15.59
C ARG A 27 8.64 -4.34 -14.70
N PRO A 28 9.14 -5.59 -14.71
CA PRO A 28 10.19 -6.02 -13.81
C PRO A 28 11.53 -5.29 -14.03
N GLY A 29 11.74 -4.67 -15.20
CA GLY A 29 12.94 -3.90 -15.52
C GLY A 29 12.89 -2.42 -15.12
N TRP A 30 11.82 -1.95 -14.49
CA TRP A 30 11.77 -0.58 -13.99
C TRP A 30 12.42 -0.50 -12.62
N ASP A 31 13.34 0.45 -12.47
CA ASP A 31 14.00 0.70 -11.19
C ASP A 31 13.15 1.66 -10.35
N TYR A 32 12.75 1.16 -9.17
CA TYR A 32 11.99 1.92 -8.17
C TYR A 32 12.84 2.23 -6.93
N PHE A 33 14.16 2.00 -6.96
CA PHE A 33 15.03 2.23 -5.80
C PHE A 33 15.04 3.69 -5.35
N GLY A 34 14.91 4.64 -6.28
CA GLY A 34 14.76 6.06 -5.98
C GLY A 34 13.33 6.48 -5.56
N PHE A 35 12.37 5.55 -5.59
CA PHE A 35 10.97 5.81 -5.28
C PHE A 35 10.65 5.33 -3.86
N GLY A 36 10.77 6.25 -2.90
CA GLY A 36 10.60 5.97 -1.47
C GLY A 36 11.92 5.67 -0.75
N PRO A 37 11.88 5.34 0.56
CA PRO A 37 10.71 4.99 1.36
C PRO A 37 9.71 6.14 1.56
N PHE A 38 8.43 5.80 1.68
CA PHE A 38 7.42 6.74 2.20
C PHE A 38 7.16 6.43 3.66
N VAL A 39 7.25 7.44 4.51
CA VAL A 39 7.09 7.32 5.96
C VAL A 39 5.88 8.13 6.40
N PHE A 40 5.05 7.52 7.23
CA PHE A 40 3.82 8.10 7.77
C PHE A 40 3.83 8.06 9.29
N ASP A 41 3.17 9.01 9.92
CA ASP A 41 2.76 8.89 11.33
C ASP A 41 1.77 7.72 11.46
N ARG A 42 2.01 6.86 12.44
CA ARG A 42 1.25 5.62 12.61
C ARG A 42 -0.19 5.87 13.01
N LEU A 43 -0.45 6.79 13.94
CA LEU A 43 -1.81 7.05 14.41
C LEU A 43 -2.67 7.64 13.29
N GLN A 44 -2.10 8.52 12.47
CA GLN A 44 -2.78 9.04 11.28
C GLN A 44 -3.04 7.94 10.25
N TYR A 45 -2.05 7.08 9.99
CA TYR A 45 -2.19 5.96 9.06
C TYR A 45 -3.30 5.00 9.48
N GLU A 46 -3.32 4.57 10.74
CA GLU A 46 -4.33 3.63 11.26
C GLU A 46 -5.74 4.23 11.19
N ARG A 47 -5.91 5.52 11.48
CA ARG A 47 -7.20 6.22 11.33
C ARG A 47 -7.65 6.28 9.87
N ALA A 48 -6.75 6.55 8.94
CA ALA A 48 -7.08 6.58 7.52
C ALA A 48 -7.52 5.20 7.01
N ILE A 49 -6.84 4.12 7.43
CA ILE A 49 -7.25 2.75 7.11
C ILE A 49 -8.60 2.41 7.73
N ALA A 50 -8.83 2.76 9.01
CA ALA A 50 -10.11 2.51 9.67
C ALA A 50 -11.27 3.24 8.97
N TRP A 51 -11.06 4.50 8.58
CA TRP A 51 -12.02 5.26 7.80
C TRP A 51 -12.31 4.61 6.44
N MET A 52 -11.28 4.21 5.70
CA MET A 52 -11.43 3.53 4.41
C MET A 52 -12.19 2.20 4.56
N VAL A 53 -11.91 1.41 5.60
CA VAL A 53 -12.61 0.14 5.85
C VAL A 53 -14.07 0.39 6.21
N ALA A 54 -14.36 1.40 7.04
CA ALA A 54 -15.74 1.75 7.39
C ALA A 54 -16.55 2.22 6.16
N GLU A 55 -15.91 3.00 5.28
CA GLU A 55 -16.57 3.58 4.10
C GLU A 55 -16.69 2.57 2.93
N PHE A 56 -15.67 1.73 2.71
CA PHE A 56 -15.56 0.90 1.51
C PHE A 56 -15.45 -0.61 1.78
N GLY A 57 -15.48 -1.06 3.04
CA GLY A 57 -15.28 -2.46 3.43
C GLY A 57 -16.27 -3.46 2.83
N ASN A 58 -17.42 -2.99 2.35
CA ASN A 58 -18.41 -3.81 1.63
C ASN A 58 -18.23 -3.82 0.10
N ALA A 59 -17.46 -2.90 -0.47
CA ALA A 59 -17.22 -2.82 -1.92
C ALA A 59 -16.05 -3.73 -2.39
N LEU A 60 -15.22 -4.21 -1.46
CA LEU A 60 -13.99 -4.95 -1.75
C LEU A 60 -14.08 -6.47 -1.53
N ILE A 61 -15.22 -7.01 -1.12
CA ILE A 61 -15.48 -8.45 -1.16
C ILE A 61 -15.98 -8.79 -2.58
N TRP A 62 -15.02 -8.81 -3.50
CA TRP A 62 -14.98 -9.52 -4.77
C TRP A 62 -16.32 -10.08 -5.31
N ARG A 63 -16.90 -9.42 -6.33
CA ARG A 63 -17.74 -10.15 -7.29
C ARG A 63 -16.87 -11.21 -7.98
N ARG A 64 -17.17 -12.46 -7.62
CA ARG A 64 -17.05 -13.75 -8.33
C ARG A 64 -16.22 -13.78 -9.61
#